data_AF-A0A3D3IDX6-F1
#
_entry.id   AF-A0A3D3IDX6-F1
#
_cell.length_a   1.000
_cell.length_b   1.000
_cell.length_c   1.000
_cell.angle_alpha   90.00
_cell.angle_beta   90.00
_cell.angle_gamma   90.00
#
_symmetry.space_group_name_H-M   'P 1'
#
loop_
_entity.id
_entity.type
_entity.pdbx_description
1 polymer ?
#
loop_
_entity_poly.entity_id
_entity_poly.type
_entity_poly.pdbx_seq_one_letter_code
_entity_poly.pdbx_strand_id
1 'polypeptide(L)' 'MNKLILLLFATTPVWGQQLNELTVEKIMRDPKWIGVAPSDVFWSEDSKTIYFNWNPANAAGDSLYAISISNKIPQKV' A
#
# COMPACT_ATOMS: atom_id res chain seq x y z
N MET A 1 -8.95 -36.68 33.01
CA MET A 1 -7.90 -35.64 32.83
C MET A 1 -7.32 -35.68 31.40
N ASN A 2 -8.15 -35.89 30.37
CA ASN A 2 -7.65 -36.27 29.02
C ASN A 2 -8.00 -35.25 27.93
N LYS A 3 -8.58 -34.08 28.29
CA LYS A 3 -8.97 -33.05 27.33
C LYS A 3 -7.88 -31.99 27.09
N LEU A 4 -6.81 -31.97 27.89
CA LEU A 4 -5.71 -31.00 27.74
C LEU A 4 -4.63 -31.42 26.72
N ILE A 5 -4.56 -32.70 26.35
CA ILE A 5 -3.47 -33.24 25.50
C ILE A 5 -3.70 -32.96 23.99
N LEU A 6 -4.94 -32.66 23.59
CA LEU A 6 -5.28 -32.36 22.18
C LEU A 6 -4.91 -30.94 21.71
N LEU A 7 -4.47 -30.06 22.60
CA LEU A 7 -4.12 -28.67 22.26
C LEU A 7 -2.63 -28.48 21.92
N LEU A 8 -1.77 -29.51 22.10
CA LEU A 8 -0.33 -29.38 21.92
C LEU A 8 0.17 -29.65 20.48
N PHE A 9 -0.69 -30.07 19.55
CA PHE A 9 -0.30 -30.49 18.20
C PHE A 9 -0.68 -29.51 17.08
N ALA A 10 -1.20 -28.33 17.40
CA ALA A 10 -1.64 -27.34 16.42
C ALA A 10 -0.61 -26.22 16.17
N THR A 11 0.70 -26.50 16.23
CA THR A 11 1.73 -25.55 15.83
C THR A 11 1.96 -25.63 14.32
N THR A 12 1.13 -24.94 13.54
CA THR A 12 1.44 -24.71 12.13
C THR A 12 2.70 -23.85 12.02
N PRO A 13 3.72 -24.24 11.23
CA PRO A 13 4.86 -23.37 11.00
C PRO A 13 4.37 -22.10 10.30
N VAL A 14 4.59 -20.95 10.94
CA VAL A 14 4.39 -19.65 10.30
C VAL A 14 5.61 -19.41 9.40
N TRP A 15 5.44 -19.61 8.10
CA TRP A 15 6.44 -19.18 7.12
C TRP A 15 6.34 -17.67 6.95
N GLY A 16 7.40 -16.95 7.34
CA GLY A 16 7.55 -15.53 7.03
C GLY A 16 7.79 -15.32 5.54
N GLN A 17 7.52 -14.10 5.05
CA GLN A 17 7.84 -13.72 3.68
C GLN A 17 9.37 -13.76 3.49
N GLN A 18 9.86 -14.67 2.66
CA GLN A 18 11.26 -14.68 2.28
C GLN A 18 11.50 -13.54 1.28
N LEU A 19 12.16 -12.47 1.72
CA LEU A 19 12.54 -11.39 0.85
C LEU A 19 13.62 -11.89 -0.12
N ASN A 20 13.31 -11.85 -1.42
CA ASN A 20 14.30 -12.10 -2.46
C ASN A 20 15.47 -11.11 -2.33
N GLU A 21 16.67 -11.55 -2.72
CA GLU A 21 17.86 -10.70 -2.75
C GLU A 21 17.61 -9.40 -3.53
N LEU A 22 18.07 -8.29 -2.97
CA LEU A 22 17.97 -6.98 -3.60
C LEU A 22 19.11 -6.81 -4.60
N THR A 23 18.80 -6.88 -5.89
CA THR A 23 19.81 -6.71 -6.96
C THR A 23 19.79 -5.29 -7.54
N VAL A 24 20.90 -4.89 -8.16
CA VAL A 24 20.99 -3.59 -8.87
C VAL A 24 19.95 -3.52 -9.98
N GLU A 25 19.76 -4.58 -10.76
CA GLU A 25 18.72 -4.67 -11.80
C GLU A 25 17.31 -4.44 -11.24
N LYS A 26 17.04 -4.90 -10.01
CA LYS A 26 15.76 -4.69 -9.35
C LYS A 26 15.58 -3.24 -8.90
N ILE A 27 16.64 -2.60 -8.42
CA ILE A 27 16.63 -1.18 -8.03
C ILE A 27 16.46 -0.26 -9.25
N MET A 28 17.17 -0.57 -10.34
CA MET A 28 17.22 0.26 -11.55
C MET A 28 16.02 0.07 -12.49
N ARG A 29 15.12 -0.88 -12.18
CA ARG A 29 13.87 -1.04 -12.92
C ARG A 29 12.97 0.18 -12.74
N ASP A 30 12.11 0.46 -13.71
CA ASP A 30 11.04 1.46 -13.60
C ASP A 30 10.31 1.33 -12.24
N PRO A 31 10.29 2.37 -11.39
CA PRO A 31 9.82 2.31 -10.01
C PRO A 31 8.34 1.94 -9.88
N LYS A 32 7.57 1.86 -10.98
CA LYS A 32 6.19 1.33 -10.97
C LYS A 32 6.05 -0.01 -10.24
N TRP A 33 7.11 -0.83 -10.15
CA TRP A 33 7.08 -2.11 -9.40
C TRP A 33 6.91 -1.95 -7.88
N ILE A 34 7.28 -0.81 -7.29
CA ILE A 34 7.00 -0.45 -5.89
C ILE A 34 5.74 0.41 -5.72
N GLY A 35 5.01 0.67 -6.81
CA GLY A 35 3.89 1.60 -6.85
C GLY A 35 4.28 2.99 -7.37
N VAL A 36 3.27 3.77 -7.75
CA VAL A 36 3.44 5.15 -8.22
C VAL A 36 3.14 6.08 -7.06
N ALA A 37 4.09 6.98 -6.72
CA ALA A 37 3.87 7.99 -5.69
C ALA A 37 2.91 9.08 -6.19
N PRO A 38 2.06 9.66 -5.33
CA PRO A 38 1.29 10.85 -5.66
C PRO A 38 2.19 12.05 -6.04
N SER A 39 1.68 12.92 -6.90
CA SER A 39 2.29 14.18 -7.32
C SER A 39 1.34 15.36 -7.09
N ASP A 40 1.85 16.58 -7.23
CA ASP A 40 1.07 17.83 -7.13
C ASP A 40 0.16 17.90 -5.89
N VAL A 41 0.73 17.64 -4.71
CA VAL A 41 -0.03 17.60 -3.45
C VAL A 41 -0.37 19.01 -2.99
N PHE A 42 -1.65 19.29 -2.73
CA PHE A 42 -2.10 20.57 -2.18
C PHE A 42 -3.30 20.41 -1.25
N TRP A 43 -3.49 21.40 -0.37
CA TRP A 43 -4.61 21.46 0.57
C TRP A 43 -5.81 22.20 -0.01
N SER A 44 -7.03 21.78 0.37
CA SER A 44 -8.22 22.60 0.22
C SER A 44 -8.14 23.86 1.07
N GLU A 45 -8.87 24.90 0.67
CA GLU A 45 -8.89 26.19 1.35
C GLU A 45 -9.35 26.10 2.81
N ASP A 46 -10.25 25.17 3.11
CA ASP A 46 -10.75 24.89 4.47
C ASP A 46 -9.86 23.96 5.30
N SER A 47 -8.71 23.52 4.76
CA SER A 47 -7.76 22.60 5.38
C SER A 47 -8.32 21.22 5.76
N LYS A 48 -9.43 20.78 5.16
CA LYS A 48 -10.04 19.47 5.48
C LYS A 48 -9.72 18.36 4.48
N THR A 49 -9.23 18.73 3.29
CA THR A 49 -8.99 17.79 2.18
C THR A 49 -7.61 18.04 1.59
N ILE A 50 -6.89 16.96 1.26
CA ILE A 50 -5.67 17.01 0.46
C ILE A 50 -6.01 16.44 -0.91
N TYR A 51 -5.63 17.17 -1.95
CA TYR A 51 -5.71 16.75 -3.34
C TYR A 51 -4.33 16.43 -3.88
N PHE A 52 -4.28 15.49 -4.83
CA PHE A 52 -3.04 15.06 -5.47
C PHE A 52 -3.34 14.30 -6.77
N ASN A 53 -2.39 14.30 -7.69
CA ASN A 53 -2.43 13.48 -8.90
C ASN A 53 -1.89 12.08 -8.57
N TRP A 54 -2.59 11.03 -9.04
CA TRP A 54 -2.20 9.65 -8.78
C TRP A 54 -2.66 8.69 -9.87
N ASN A 55 -1.88 7.63 -10.09
CA ASN A 55 -2.17 6.57 -11.05
C ASN A 55 -1.84 5.18 -10.50
N PRO A 56 -2.64 4.67 -9.55
CA PRO A 56 -2.42 3.35 -8.95
C PRO A 56 -2.70 2.19 -9.93
N ALA A 57 -3.44 2.45 -11.01
CA ALA A 57 -3.88 1.45 -11.97
C ALA A 57 -3.02 1.41 -13.25
N ASN A 58 -1.93 2.19 -13.32
CA ASN A 58 -1.08 2.31 -14.52
C ASN A 58 -1.89 2.64 -15.79
N ALA A 59 -2.87 3.54 -15.65
CA ALA A 59 -3.62 4.12 -16.75
C ALA A 59 -2.72 4.99 -17.65
N ALA A 60 -3.24 5.43 -18.80
CA ALA A 60 -2.50 6.25 -19.76
C ALA A 60 -2.02 7.60 -19.20
N GLY A 61 -2.63 8.08 -18.11
CA GLY A 61 -2.23 9.29 -17.41
C GLY A 61 -2.77 9.31 -15.98
N ASP A 62 -2.35 10.33 -15.24
CA ASP A 62 -2.74 10.53 -13.85
C ASP A 62 -4.18 11.02 -13.75
N SER A 63 -4.80 10.77 -12.59
CA SER A 63 -6.10 11.33 -12.24
C SER A 63 -6.00 12.10 -10.92
N LEU A 64 -6.91 13.03 -10.72
CA LEU A 64 -7.04 13.72 -9.45
C LEU A 64 -7.66 12.78 -8.41
N TYR A 65 -7.04 12.72 -7.23
CA TYR A 65 -7.55 12.03 -6.06
C TYR A 65 -7.66 13.00 -4.89
N ALA A 66 -8.51 12.65 -3.94
CA ALA A 66 -8.72 13.39 -2.71
C ALA A 66 -8.71 12.45 -1.50
N ILE A 67 -8.17 12.95 -0.39
CA ILE A 67 -8.26 12.34 0.94
C ILE A 67 -8.70 13.41 1.92
N SER A 68 -9.63 13.10 2.82
CA SER A 68 -10.07 14.05 3.84
C SER A 68 -9.63 13.63 5.24
N ILE A 69 -9.63 14.58 6.18
CA ILE A 69 -9.32 14.29 7.59
C ILE A 69 -10.32 13.26 8.17
N SER A 70 -11.57 13.29 7.71
CA SER A 70 -12.61 12.34 8.12
C SER A 70 -12.55 11.00 7.39
N ASN A 71 -12.10 10.97 6.14
CA ASN A 71 -11.98 9.77 5.33
C ASN A 71 -10.57 9.67 4.72
N LYS A 72 -9.76 8.80 5.33
CA LYS A 72 -8.35 8.60 4.95
C LYS A 72 -8.16 7.63 3.77
N ILE A 73 -9.25 7.23 3.10
CA ILE A 73 -9.20 6.40 1.90
C ILE A 73 -9.18 7.33 0.67
N PRO A 74 -8.11 7.32 -0.15
CA PRO A 74 -8.09 8.07 -1.40
C PRO A 74 -9.30 7.76 -2.27
N GLN A 75 -10.01 8.80 -2.70
CA GLN A 75 -11.11 8.71 -3.65
C GLN A 75 -10.71 9.44 -4.93
N LYS A 76 -11.00 8.82 -6.08
CA LYS A 76 -10.85 9.50 -7.37
C LYS A 76 -11.93 10.59 -7.47
N VAL A 77 -11.55 11.81 -7.87
CA VAL A 77 -12.47 12.94 -8.08
C VAL A 77 -13.23 12.79 -9.39
#